data_AF-A0A9D3B6T0-F1
#
_entry.id   AF-A0A9D3B6T0-F1
#
_cell.length_a   1.000
_cell.length_b   1.000
_cell.length_c   1.000
_cell.angle_alpha   90.00
_cell.angle_beta   90.00
_cell.angle_gamma   90.00
#
_symmetry.space_group_name_H-M   'P 1'
#
loop_
_entity.id
_entity.type
_entity.pdbx_description
1 polymer ?
#
loop_
_entity_poly.entity_id
_entity_poly.type
_entity_poly.pdbx_seq_one_letter_code
_entity_poly.pdbx_strand_id
1 'polypeptide(L)'
;MISGFFWGLLKSTQNKSFDSAAVNIFQNSAEEEIMSRWQPEVSAFQEDGKNVSLIAAALDPRFRKLKFLSPEDALKLQVRVQKDALDLKREQRSQLQQATVGQEASASPPTKKRSVLDTLLGTDSEEEDCNENIDQGGDGENETVRKEVLLYFGEAPIPRDNDPLTWWKNNATRFPTLATLAKSYLAVPATSTPSERLFSVAGNIVTKKRASLTAEHVETLTFLHTNA
;
A
#
# COMPACT_ATOMS: atom_id res chain seq x y z
N MET A 1 1.45 17.37 7.56
CA MET A 1 2.02 17.79 8.86
C MET A 1 3.43 18.35 8.69
N ILE A 2 4.27 17.74 7.85
CA ILE A 2 5.64 18.18 7.55
C ILE A 2 5.70 19.55 6.83
N SER A 3 4.79 19.83 5.88
CA SER A 3 4.80 21.11 5.14
C SER A 3 4.60 22.34 6.05
N GLY A 4 3.76 22.26 7.08
CA GLY A 4 3.53 23.36 8.01
C GLY A 4 4.74 23.66 8.91
N PHE A 5 5.50 22.62 9.28
CA PHE A 5 6.74 22.78 10.03
C PHE A 5 7.85 23.39 9.16
N PHE A 6 7.99 22.93 7.92
CA PHE A 6 8.91 23.50 6.94
C PHE A 6 8.66 24.99 6.70
N TRP A 7 7.42 25.38 6.39
CA TRP A 7 7.07 26.78 6.18
C TRP A 7 7.20 27.61 7.45
N GLY A 8 6.94 27.04 8.63
CA GLY A 8 7.18 27.70 9.92
C GLY A 8 8.67 27.95 10.18
N LEU A 9 9.52 26.97 9.88
CA LEU A 9 10.97 27.07 10.03
C LEU A 9 11.57 28.08 9.05
N LEU A 10 11.17 28.02 7.77
CA LEU A 10 11.58 28.97 6.73
C LEU A 10 11.10 30.39 7.05
N LYS A 11 9.89 30.54 7.61
CA LYS A 11 9.39 31.85 8.07
C LYS A 11 10.17 32.38 9.28
N SER A 12 10.72 31.49 10.11
CA SER A 12 11.54 31.85 11.26
C SER A 12 12.93 32.34 10.87
N THR A 13 13.51 31.86 9.76
CA THR A 13 14.81 32.33 9.25
C THR A 13 14.70 33.71 8.60
N GLN A 14 13.55 34.04 8.01
CA GLN A 14 13.28 35.33 7.35
C GLN A 14 12.96 36.49 8.31
N ASN A 15 13.13 36.32 9.62
CA ASN A 15 12.80 37.35 10.59
C ASN A 15 13.85 38.50 10.56
N LYS A 16 13.43 39.66 10.02
CA LYS A 16 14.26 40.87 9.78
C LYS A 16 14.68 41.65 11.04
N SER A 17 14.80 40.98 12.19
CA SER A 17 15.04 41.67 13.47
C SER A 17 16.51 41.99 13.76
N PHE A 18 17.46 41.52 12.94
CA PHE A 18 18.90 41.70 13.16
C PHE A 18 19.61 42.11 11.87
N ASP A 19 20.07 43.37 11.80
CA ASP A 19 20.77 43.95 10.65
C ASP A 19 22.30 43.79 10.81
N SER A 20 22.76 42.54 10.89
CA SER A 20 24.18 42.20 11.00
C SER A 20 24.60 41.33 9.83
N ALA A 21 25.69 41.70 9.15
CA ALA A 21 26.20 40.99 7.97
C ALA A 21 26.44 39.49 8.24
N ALA A 22 26.93 39.13 9.43
CA ALA A 22 27.14 37.74 9.84
C ALA A 22 25.82 36.96 10.00
N VAL A 23 24.77 37.63 10.47
CA VAL A 23 23.44 37.03 10.65
C VAL A 23 22.77 36.80 9.28
N ASN A 24 22.91 37.74 8.35
CA ASN A 24 22.40 37.57 6.98
C ASN A 24 23.10 36.42 6.23
N ILE A 25 24.42 36.25 6.40
CA ILE A 25 25.17 35.13 5.81
C ILE A 25 24.68 33.79 6.39
N PHE A 26 24.50 33.71 7.71
CA PHE A 26 23.97 32.52 8.36
C PHE A 26 22.53 32.22 7.94
N GLN A 27 21.66 33.24 7.85
CA GLN A 27 20.28 33.08 7.38
C GLN A 27 20.23 32.52 5.95
N ASN A 28 21.00 33.09 5.03
CA ASN A 28 21.06 32.60 3.65
C ASN A 28 21.57 31.15 3.57
N SER A 29 22.60 30.80 4.32
CA SER A 29 23.13 29.42 4.37
C SER A 29 22.13 28.44 5.00
N ALA A 30 21.44 28.86 6.07
CA ALA A 30 20.41 28.05 6.70
C ALA A 30 19.21 27.85 5.77
N GLU A 31 18.82 28.87 5.01
CA GLU A 31 17.76 28.78 4.00
C GLU A 31 18.15 27.83 2.86
N GLU A 32 19.39 27.90 2.36
CA GLU A 32 19.90 26.98 1.35
C GLU A 32 19.90 25.52 1.84
N GLU A 33 20.37 25.27 3.07
CA GLU A 33 20.36 23.93 3.68
C GLU A 33 18.94 23.41 3.92
N ILE A 34 18.03 24.27 4.42
CA ILE A 34 16.62 23.92 4.61
C ILE A 34 15.95 23.63 3.27
N MET A 35 16.20 24.44 2.24
CA MET A 35 15.64 24.17 0.91
C MET A 35 16.24 22.90 0.29
N SER A 36 17.56 22.72 0.32
CA SER A 36 18.24 21.53 -0.21
C SER A 36 17.74 20.23 0.44
N ARG A 37 17.60 20.25 1.77
CA ARG A 37 17.24 19.07 2.55
C ARG A 37 15.76 18.72 2.50
N TRP A 38 14.87 19.72 2.46
CA TRP A 38 13.43 19.51 2.61
C TRP A 38 12.62 19.77 1.34
N GLN A 39 13.19 20.35 0.28
CA GLN A 39 12.47 20.49 -1.01
C GLN A 39 11.91 19.15 -1.52
N PRO A 40 12.67 18.02 -1.52
CA PRO A 40 12.15 16.75 -2.03
C PRO A 40 10.96 16.20 -1.24
N GLU A 41 10.89 16.52 0.06
CA GLU A 41 9.78 16.10 0.95
C GLU A 41 8.57 17.03 0.87
N VAL A 42 8.77 18.30 0.50
CA VAL A 42 7.72 19.33 0.45
C VAL A 42 7.09 19.43 -0.94
N SER A 43 7.83 19.13 -2.01
CA SER A 43 7.25 18.92 -3.33
C SER A 43 6.45 17.61 -3.29
N ALA A 44 5.17 17.73 -2.94
CA ALA A 44 4.27 16.62 -2.67
C ALA A 44 4.14 15.64 -3.85
N PHE A 45 4.67 15.91 -5.04
CA PHE A 45 4.75 14.93 -6.12
C PHE A 45 6.08 15.03 -6.84
N GLN A 46 7.07 14.26 -6.39
CA GLN A 46 8.23 13.98 -7.23
C GLN A 46 7.86 12.81 -8.15
N GLU A 47 7.84 13.04 -9.48
CA GLU A 47 7.46 12.02 -10.49
C GLU A 47 8.33 10.74 -10.38
N ASP A 48 9.57 10.91 -9.95
CA ASP A 48 10.56 9.83 -9.75
C ASP A 48 10.63 9.32 -8.31
N GLY A 49 9.94 9.98 -7.38
CA GLY A 49 9.90 9.61 -5.97
C GLY A 49 8.94 8.45 -5.72
N LYS A 50 9.32 7.53 -4.82
CA LYS A 50 8.38 6.57 -4.26
C LYS A 50 7.44 7.33 -3.31
N ASN A 51 6.37 7.92 -3.85
CA ASN A 51 5.33 8.63 -3.09
C ASN A 51 4.43 7.65 -2.31
N VAL A 52 5.03 6.71 -1.58
CA VAL A 52 4.37 5.60 -0.87
C VAL A 52 3.30 6.14 0.08
N SER A 53 3.62 7.21 0.82
CA SER A 53 2.71 7.84 1.77
C SER A 53 1.46 8.42 1.12
N LEU A 54 1.57 8.94 -0.11
CA LEU A 54 0.45 9.51 -0.85
C LEU A 54 -0.40 8.44 -1.50
N ILE A 55 0.23 7.39 -2.01
CA ILE A 55 -0.47 6.20 -2.51
C ILE A 55 -1.25 5.54 -1.36
N ALA A 56 -0.62 5.37 -0.20
CA ALA A 56 -1.27 4.86 1.00
C ALA A 56 -2.44 5.76 1.45
N ALA A 57 -2.27 7.09 1.43
CA ALA A 57 -3.35 8.02 1.76
C ALA A 57 -4.50 7.99 0.73
N ALA A 58 -4.20 7.78 -0.55
CA ALA A 58 -5.21 7.63 -1.60
C ALA A 58 -6.02 6.33 -1.44
N LEU A 59 -5.32 5.25 -1.06
CA LEU A 59 -5.90 3.94 -0.75
C LEU A 59 -6.57 3.90 0.63
N ASP A 60 -6.48 4.96 1.44
CA ASP A 60 -7.25 5.07 2.68
C ASP A 60 -8.69 5.54 2.37
N PRO A 61 -9.71 4.71 2.65
CA PRO A 61 -11.11 5.04 2.45
C PRO A 61 -11.58 6.34 3.11
N ARG A 62 -10.89 6.78 4.16
CA ARG A 62 -11.17 8.02 4.94
C ARG A 62 -10.64 9.28 4.24
N PHE A 63 -9.55 9.16 3.49
CA PHE A 63 -8.83 10.30 2.90
C PHE A 63 -8.89 10.36 1.37
N ARG A 64 -9.67 9.49 0.71
CA ARG A 64 -9.88 9.40 -0.76
C ARG A 64 -9.86 10.70 -1.55
N LYS A 65 -10.54 11.75 -1.07
CA LYS A 65 -10.68 13.03 -1.79
C LYS A 65 -9.44 13.92 -1.70
N LEU A 66 -8.43 13.54 -0.91
CA LEU A 66 -7.14 14.20 -0.74
C LEU A 66 -7.24 15.72 -0.87
N LYS A 67 -8.10 16.35 -0.05
CA LYS A 67 -8.49 17.77 -0.15
C LYS A 67 -7.32 18.77 -0.07
N PHE A 68 -6.12 18.27 0.21
CA PHE A 68 -4.88 19.02 0.32
C PHE A 68 -4.02 18.95 -0.94
N LEU A 69 -4.44 18.19 -1.97
CA LEU A 69 -3.73 18.06 -3.24
C LEU A 69 -4.39 18.88 -4.35
N SER A 70 -3.56 19.34 -5.29
CA SER A 70 -4.02 19.93 -6.53
C SER A 70 -4.83 18.89 -7.34
N PRO A 71 -5.87 19.28 -8.10
CA PRO A 71 -6.58 18.36 -8.98
C PRO A 71 -5.65 17.66 -9.99
N GLU A 72 -4.57 18.32 -10.41
CA GLU A 72 -3.56 17.72 -11.30
C GLU A 72 -2.80 16.58 -10.63
N ASP A 73 -2.40 16.79 -9.38
CA ASP A 73 -1.68 15.79 -8.57
C ASP A 73 -2.57 14.57 -8.26
N ALA A 74 -3.86 14.81 -8.03
CA ALA A 74 -4.83 13.73 -7.83
C ALA A 74 -4.98 12.85 -9.08
N LEU A 75 -4.94 13.43 -10.28
CA LEU A 75 -4.96 12.65 -11.52
C LEU A 75 -3.67 11.84 -11.69
N LYS A 76 -2.50 12.45 -11.43
CA LYS A 76 -1.22 11.74 -11.46
C LYS A 76 -1.20 10.56 -10.48
N LEU A 77 -1.76 10.73 -9.28
CA LEU A 77 -1.95 9.65 -8.32
C LEU A 77 -2.84 8.54 -8.84
N GLN A 78 -3.98 8.86 -9.44
CA GLN A 78 -4.91 7.86 -9.97
C GLN A 78 -4.23 7.01 -11.06
N VAL A 79 -3.49 7.66 -11.97
CA VAL A 79 -2.70 6.97 -13.00
C VAL A 79 -1.66 6.05 -12.35
N ARG A 80 -1.01 6.50 -11.28
CA ARG A 80 -0.03 5.69 -10.57
C ARG A 80 -0.66 4.49 -9.86
N VAL A 81 -1.76 4.70 -9.13
CA VAL A 81 -2.53 3.63 -8.47
C VAL A 81 -3.00 2.60 -9.49
N GLN A 82 -3.48 3.04 -10.65
CA GLN A 82 -3.87 2.14 -11.73
C GLN A 82 -2.68 1.32 -12.23
N LYS A 83 -1.53 1.95 -12.47
CA LYS A 83 -0.31 1.25 -12.89
C LYS A 83 0.10 0.19 -11.87
N ASP A 84 0.21 0.58 -10.60
CA ASP A 84 0.62 -0.31 -9.51
C ASP A 84 -0.39 -1.48 -9.35
N ALA A 85 -1.69 -1.23 -9.51
CA ALA A 85 -2.72 -2.28 -9.50
C ALA A 85 -2.58 -3.27 -10.66
N LEU A 86 -2.23 -2.79 -11.87
CA LEU A 86 -1.97 -3.65 -13.02
C LEU A 86 -0.72 -4.51 -12.82
N ASP A 87 0.35 -3.90 -12.31
CA ASP A 87 1.61 -4.61 -12.05
C ASP A 87 1.42 -5.68 -10.97
N LEU A 88 0.67 -5.39 -9.91
CA LEU A 88 0.29 -6.36 -8.87
C LEU A 88 -0.50 -7.55 -9.46
N LYS A 89 -1.47 -7.28 -10.34
CA LYS A 89 -2.29 -8.32 -10.97
C LYS A 89 -1.49 -9.21 -11.92
N ARG A 90 -0.51 -8.63 -12.64
CA ARG A 90 0.45 -9.38 -13.46
C ARG A 90 1.34 -10.29 -12.61
N GLU A 91 1.84 -9.78 -11.50
CA GLU A 91 2.68 -10.56 -10.59
C GLU A 91 1.92 -11.72 -9.96
N GLN A 92 0.67 -11.52 -9.54
CA GLN A 92 -0.19 -12.60 -9.06
C GLN A 92 -0.40 -13.69 -10.11
N ARG A 93 -0.63 -13.32 -11.37
CA ARG A 93 -0.75 -14.30 -12.47
C ARG A 93 0.53 -15.12 -12.63
N SER A 94 1.68 -14.47 -12.63
CA SER A 94 2.98 -15.14 -12.75
C SER A 94 3.22 -16.13 -11.60
N GLN A 95 2.84 -15.77 -10.37
CA GLN A 95 2.94 -16.65 -9.20
C GLN A 95 2.00 -17.86 -9.31
N LEU A 96 0.75 -17.66 -9.77
CA LEU A 96 -0.19 -18.77 -9.99
C LEU A 96 0.32 -19.74 -11.06
N GLN A 97 0.91 -19.25 -12.16
CA GLN A 97 1.44 -20.10 -13.24
C GLN A 97 2.69 -20.88 -12.82
N GLN A 98 3.53 -20.34 -11.93
CA GLN A 98 4.67 -21.09 -11.39
C GLN A 98 4.25 -22.16 -10.38
N ALA A 99 3.18 -21.93 -9.61
CA ALA A 99 2.64 -22.93 -8.69
C ALA A 99 2.04 -24.16 -9.41
N THR A 100 1.48 -24.00 -10.61
CA THR A 100 0.90 -25.10 -11.40
C THR A 100 1.93 -26.01 -12.07
N VAL A 101 3.20 -25.58 -12.23
CA VAL A 101 4.26 -26.38 -12.87
C VAL A 101 5.05 -27.22 -11.86
N GLY A 102 4.88 -27.00 -10.56
CA GLY A 102 5.62 -27.69 -9.49
C GLY A 102 5.02 -29.00 -8.95
N GLN A 103 3.87 -29.44 -9.46
CA GLN A 103 3.15 -30.63 -8.93
C GLN A 103 2.60 -31.54 -10.05
N GLU A 104 3.49 -32.18 -10.82
CA GLU A 104 3.15 -33.41 -11.54
C GLU A 104 4.29 -34.44 -11.44
N ALA A 105 4.30 -35.18 -10.33
CA ALA A 105 4.87 -36.51 -10.28
C ALA A 105 3.96 -37.43 -9.44
N SER A 106 3.25 -38.30 -10.16
CA SER A 106 2.51 -39.50 -9.76
C SER A 106 0.99 -39.41 -9.48
N ALA A 107 0.29 -40.19 -10.30
CA ALA A 107 -1.03 -40.83 -10.13
C ALA A 107 -2.33 -40.05 -10.43
N SER A 108 -2.90 -40.30 -11.62
CA SER A 108 -4.34 -40.22 -11.95
C SER A 108 -5.07 -41.54 -11.55
N PRO A 109 -6.41 -41.76 -11.75
CA PRO A 109 -7.54 -40.96 -12.30
C PRO A 109 -8.86 -41.06 -11.43
N PRO A 110 -10.13 -40.77 -11.89
CA PRO A 110 -10.62 -40.11 -13.11
C PRO A 110 -11.58 -38.91 -12.88
N THR A 111 -11.59 -37.97 -13.85
CA THR A 111 -12.54 -36.85 -13.93
C THR A 111 -13.79 -37.23 -14.75
N LYS A 112 -14.98 -36.86 -14.24
CA LYS A 112 -16.27 -37.03 -14.92
C LYS A 112 -16.33 -36.10 -16.13
N LYS A 113 -16.36 -36.67 -17.34
CA LYS A 113 -16.64 -35.93 -18.58
C LYS A 113 -18.14 -35.63 -18.63
N ARG A 114 -18.51 -34.34 -18.69
CA ARG A 114 -19.89 -33.95 -19.01
C ARG A 114 -20.19 -34.33 -20.47
N SER A 115 -21.31 -35.01 -20.67
CA SER A 115 -21.74 -35.58 -21.94
C SER A 115 -22.39 -34.49 -22.81
N VAL A 116 -22.12 -34.51 -24.11
CA VAL A 116 -22.63 -33.58 -25.13
C VAL A 116 -24.17 -33.55 -25.18
N LEU A 117 -24.84 -34.58 -24.64
CA LEU A 117 -26.31 -34.63 -24.56
C LEU A 117 -26.89 -33.64 -23.53
N ASP A 118 -26.11 -33.22 -22.53
CA ASP A 118 -26.52 -32.29 -21.46
C ASP A 118 -26.70 -30.86 -22.00
N THR A 119 -26.09 -30.54 -23.13
CA THR A 119 -26.24 -29.27 -23.85
C THR A 119 -27.41 -29.31 -24.84
N LEU A 120 -27.90 -30.50 -25.22
CA LEU A 120 -28.96 -30.66 -26.21
C LEU A 120 -30.36 -30.74 -25.56
N LEU A 121 -30.46 -31.25 -24.33
CA LEU A 121 -31.69 -31.24 -23.54
C LEU A 121 -31.65 -30.05 -22.57
N GLY A 122 -32.01 -28.87 -23.08
CA GLY A 122 -32.09 -27.64 -22.28
C GLY A 122 -32.84 -27.84 -20.98
N THR A 123 -32.10 -27.74 -19.87
CA THR A 123 -32.67 -27.60 -18.53
C THR A 123 -32.79 -26.11 -18.24
N ASP A 124 -34.01 -25.64 -18.30
CA ASP A 124 -34.43 -24.32 -17.82
C ASP A 124 -34.34 -24.32 -16.29
N SER A 125 -33.32 -23.68 -15.74
CA SER A 125 -33.20 -23.42 -14.32
C SER A 125 -32.46 -22.10 -14.15
N GLU A 126 -33.22 -21.08 -13.81
CA GLU A 126 -32.80 -19.70 -13.56
C GLU A 126 -31.86 -19.65 -12.34
N GLU A 127 -30.56 -19.66 -12.58
CA GLU A 127 -29.56 -19.21 -11.61
C GLU A 127 -28.56 -18.30 -12.35
N GLU A 128 -28.63 -17.00 -12.06
CA GLU A 128 -27.71 -15.98 -12.55
C GLU A 128 -26.30 -16.23 -11.98
N ASP A 129 -25.57 -17.17 -12.58
CA ASP A 129 -24.13 -17.29 -12.41
C ASP A 129 -23.45 -16.56 -13.56
N CYS A 130 -23.18 -15.27 -13.37
CA CYS A 130 -22.43 -14.45 -14.33
C CYS A 130 -20.95 -14.83 -14.32
N ASN A 131 -20.63 -16.08 -14.69
CA ASN A 131 -19.27 -16.52 -14.97
C ASN A 131 -19.06 -16.57 -16.49
N GLU A 132 -19.06 -15.39 -17.11
CA GLU A 132 -18.58 -15.24 -18.48
C GLU A 132 -17.05 -15.38 -18.49
N ASN A 133 -16.61 -16.63 -18.71
CA ASN A 133 -15.28 -16.95 -19.18
C ASN A 133 -15.12 -16.39 -20.59
N ILE A 134 -14.67 -15.14 -20.69
CA ILE A 134 -14.27 -14.54 -21.96
C ILE A 134 -12.75 -14.33 -21.92
N ASP A 135 -12.06 -15.24 -22.62
CA ASP A 135 -10.70 -15.13 -23.08
C ASP A 135 -10.58 -13.92 -24.05
N GLN A 136 -10.34 -12.73 -23.49
CA GLN A 136 -10.03 -11.52 -24.26
C GLN A 136 -8.75 -10.88 -23.72
N GLY A 137 -7.68 -11.05 -24.49
CA GLY A 137 -6.32 -10.66 -24.12
C GLY A 137 -6.18 -9.20 -23.69
N GLY A 138 -5.36 -8.98 -22.65
CA GLY A 138 -4.68 -7.72 -22.28
C GLY A 138 -5.53 -6.49 -21.95
N ASP A 139 -6.47 -6.12 -22.81
CA ASP A 139 -7.25 -4.88 -22.75
C ASP A 139 -8.46 -4.98 -21.84
N GLY A 140 -9.14 -6.14 -21.80
CA GLY A 140 -10.29 -6.36 -20.90
C GLY A 140 -9.89 -6.22 -19.43
N GLU A 141 -8.71 -6.70 -19.06
CA GLU A 141 -8.20 -6.65 -17.69
C GLU A 141 -7.85 -5.23 -17.28
N ASN A 142 -7.25 -4.47 -18.19
CA ASN A 142 -6.94 -3.08 -17.94
C ASN A 142 -8.22 -2.27 -17.73
N GLU A 143 -9.25 -2.57 -18.52
CA GLU A 143 -10.57 -1.95 -18.37
C GLU A 143 -11.25 -2.31 -17.04
N THR A 144 -11.14 -3.56 -16.57
CA THR A 144 -11.65 -3.93 -15.23
C THR A 144 -10.99 -3.14 -14.12
N VAL A 145 -9.66 -2.98 -14.15
CA VAL A 145 -8.91 -2.23 -13.14
C VAL A 145 -9.22 -0.73 -13.23
N ARG A 146 -9.35 -0.17 -14.44
CA ARG A 146 -9.78 1.22 -14.62
C ARG A 146 -11.15 1.47 -14.00
N LYS A 147 -12.13 0.62 -14.28
CA LYS A 147 -13.48 0.73 -13.71
C LYS A 147 -13.45 0.63 -12.19
N GLU A 148 -12.67 -0.31 -11.64
CA GLU A 148 -12.49 -0.49 -10.20
C GLU A 148 -11.94 0.78 -9.53
N VAL A 149 -10.88 1.37 -10.10
CA VAL A 149 -10.27 2.63 -9.65
C VAL A 149 -11.28 3.78 -9.70
N LEU A 150 -11.96 3.96 -10.84
CA LEU A 150 -12.95 5.03 -11.01
C LEU A 150 -14.10 4.92 -9.99
N LEU A 151 -14.62 3.71 -9.77
CA LEU A 151 -15.66 3.45 -8.78
C LEU A 151 -15.17 3.77 -7.36
N TYR A 152 -13.96 3.35 -7.00
CA TYR A 152 -13.39 3.60 -5.68
C TYR A 152 -13.21 5.10 -5.38
N PHE A 153 -12.70 5.88 -6.34
CA PHE A 153 -12.52 7.33 -6.18
C PHE A 153 -13.85 8.12 -6.25
N GLY A 154 -14.88 7.55 -6.86
CA GLY A 154 -16.23 8.14 -6.92
C GLY A 154 -17.07 7.97 -5.64
N GLU A 155 -16.69 7.05 -4.75
CA GLU A 155 -17.44 6.78 -3.52
C GLU A 155 -17.32 7.86 -2.45
N ALA A 156 -18.32 7.89 -1.55
CA ALA A 156 -18.28 8.73 -0.37
C ALA A 156 -17.21 8.22 0.63
N PRO A 157 -16.44 9.14 1.25
CA PRO A 157 -15.47 8.76 2.27
C PRO A 157 -16.18 8.20 3.51
N ILE A 158 -15.56 7.20 4.13
CA ILE A 158 -16.09 6.60 5.36
C ILE A 158 -15.83 7.51 6.58
N PRO A 159 -16.63 7.38 7.66
CA PRO A 159 -16.36 8.07 8.92
C PRO A 159 -14.97 7.71 9.47
N ARG A 160 -14.32 8.67 10.14
CA ARG A 160 -12.93 8.53 10.62
C ARG A 160 -12.75 7.46 11.70
N ASP A 161 -13.84 7.11 12.39
CA ASP A 161 -13.85 6.14 13.49
C ASP A 161 -13.83 4.68 12.99
N ASN A 162 -14.02 4.45 11.69
CA ASN A 162 -13.95 3.12 11.10
C ASN A 162 -12.52 2.74 10.73
N ASP A 163 -12.21 1.46 10.89
CA ASP A 163 -10.93 0.88 10.47
C ASP A 163 -10.88 0.69 8.94
N PRO A 164 -9.91 1.31 8.24
CA PRO A 164 -9.66 1.10 6.82
C PRO A 164 -9.47 -0.36 6.43
N LEU A 165 -8.75 -1.15 7.24
CA LEU A 165 -8.42 -2.54 6.90
C LEU A 165 -9.68 -3.42 6.93
N THR A 166 -10.54 -3.21 7.92
CA THR A 166 -11.85 -3.85 8.00
C THR A 166 -12.74 -3.44 6.82
N TRP A 167 -12.72 -2.18 6.40
CA TRP A 167 -13.47 -1.73 5.23
C TRP A 167 -13.00 -2.43 3.95
N TRP A 168 -11.68 -2.51 3.72
CA TRP A 168 -11.10 -3.21 2.57
C TRP A 168 -11.40 -4.71 2.60
N LYS A 169 -11.47 -5.33 3.78
CA LYS A 169 -11.88 -6.74 3.92
C LYS A 169 -13.32 -6.95 3.49
N ASN A 170 -14.24 -6.09 3.90
CA ASN A 170 -15.66 -6.22 3.57
C ASN A 170 -15.95 -5.89 2.09
N ASN A 171 -15.16 -5.02 1.48
CA ASN A 171 -15.32 -4.63 0.08
C ASN A 171 -14.35 -5.35 -0.88
N ALA A 172 -13.66 -6.39 -0.41
CA ALA A 172 -12.68 -7.13 -1.21
C ALA A 172 -13.32 -7.82 -2.43
N THR A 173 -14.59 -8.21 -2.35
CA THR A 173 -15.33 -8.80 -3.48
C THR A 173 -15.64 -7.77 -4.56
N ARG A 174 -15.90 -6.52 -4.16
CA ARG A 174 -16.21 -5.41 -5.07
C ARG A 174 -14.96 -4.77 -5.66
N PHE A 175 -13.87 -4.74 -4.90
CA PHE A 175 -12.59 -4.15 -5.28
C PHE A 175 -11.45 -5.15 -5.05
N PRO A 176 -11.36 -6.25 -5.83
CA PRO A 176 -10.39 -7.31 -5.59
C PRO A 176 -8.94 -6.88 -5.80
N THR A 177 -8.68 -6.07 -6.84
CA THR A 177 -7.31 -5.63 -7.18
C THR A 177 -6.85 -4.56 -6.19
N LEU A 178 -7.69 -3.57 -5.93
CA LEU A 178 -7.41 -2.48 -5.01
C LEU A 178 -7.37 -2.93 -3.55
N ALA A 179 -8.19 -3.90 -3.13
CA ALA A 179 -8.09 -4.43 -1.77
C ALA A 179 -6.74 -5.12 -1.53
N THR A 180 -6.20 -5.79 -2.54
CA THR A 180 -4.87 -6.41 -2.43
C THR A 180 -3.77 -5.34 -2.39
N LEU A 181 -3.89 -4.30 -3.23
CA LEU A 181 -2.97 -3.17 -3.22
C LEU A 181 -3.03 -2.38 -1.89
N ALA A 182 -4.24 -2.11 -1.40
CA ALA A 182 -4.43 -1.38 -0.16
C ALA A 182 -3.87 -2.16 1.05
N LYS A 183 -3.98 -3.49 1.06
CA LYS A 183 -3.35 -4.31 2.10
C LYS A 183 -1.83 -4.15 2.12
N SER A 184 -1.15 -4.13 0.96
CA SER A 184 0.31 -3.99 0.94
C SER A 184 0.78 -2.62 1.41
N TYR A 185 0.05 -1.55 1.05
CA TYR A 185 0.40 -0.19 1.46
C TYR A 185 -0.02 0.15 2.90
N LEU A 186 -1.19 -0.29 3.36
CA LEU A 186 -1.73 0.04 4.69
C LEU A 186 -1.20 -0.88 5.80
N ALA A 187 -0.63 -2.04 5.47
CA ALA A 187 0.00 -2.92 6.45
C ALA A 187 1.37 -2.39 6.95
N VAL A 188 1.96 -1.42 6.25
CA VAL A 188 3.25 -0.84 6.63
C VAL A 188 3.05 0.12 7.81
N PRO A 189 3.67 -0.12 8.98
CA PRO A 189 3.57 0.80 10.09
C PRO A 189 4.23 2.13 9.74
N ALA A 190 3.58 3.24 10.12
CA ALA A 190 4.09 4.58 9.88
C ALA A 190 5.30 4.94 10.77
N THR A 191 5.56 4.18 11.82
CA THR A 191 6.61 4.46 12.82
C THR A 191 7.48 3.23 13.10
N SER A 192 8.69 3.46 13.59
CA SER A 192 9.58 2.44 14.16
C SER A 192 9.12 1.91 15.52
N THR A 193 8.01 2.39 16.07
CA THR A 193 7.54 2.02 17.41
C THR A 193 7.36 0.49 17.60
N PRO A 194 6.88 -0.29 16.61
CA PRO A 194 6.81 -1.74 16.75
C PRO A 194 8.19 -2.40 16.90
N SER A 195 9.19 -1.94 16.15
CA SER A 195 10.56 -2.47 16.27
C SER A 195 11.23 -2.02 17.57
N GLU A 196 10.99 -0.79 18.03
CA GLU A 196 11.47 -0.32 19.34
C GLU A 196 10.87 -1.15 20.49
N ARG A 197 9.59 -1.48 20.44
CA ARG A 197 8.94 -2.37 21.41
C ARG A 197 9.58 -3.76 21.38
N LEU A 198 9.83 -4.29 20.19
CA LEU A 198 10.53 -5.57 20.01
C LEU A 198 11.94 -5.54 20.63
N PHE A 199 12.71 -4.47 20.38
CA PHE A 199 14.04 -4.31 20.96
C PHE A 199 14.01 -4.12 22.48
N SER A 200 12.98 -3.48 23.03
CA SER A 200 12.78 -3.37 24.48
C SER A 200 12.54 -4.74 25.12
N VAL A 201 11.69 -5.57 24.50
CA VAL A 201 11.49 -6.97 24.92
C VAL A 201 12.79 -7.77 24.83
N ALA A 202 13.49 -7.68 23.70
CA ALA A 202 14.78 -8.35 23.53
C ALA A 202 15.81 -7.88 24.58
N GLY A 203 15.82 -6.59 24.93
CA GLY A 203 16.64 -6.03 26.00
C GLY A 203 16.30 -6.58 27.38
N ASN A 204 15.02 -6.87 27.66
CA ASN A 204 14.61 -7.55 28.90
C ASN A 204 15.01 -9.04 28.93
N ILE A 205 15.07 -9.70 27.78
CA ILE A 205 15.55 -11.09 27.67
C ILE A 205 17.07 -11.13 27.89
N VAL A 206 17.80 -10.20 27.29
CA VAL A 206 19.26 -10.05 27.42
C VAL A 206 19.61 -9.20 28.65
N THR A 207 19.42 -9.77 29.84
CA THR A 207 19.81 -9.13 31.10
C THR A 207 21.23 -9.52 31.52
N LYS A 208 21.92 -8.66 32.31
CA LYS A 208 23.27 -8.95 32.84
C LYS A 208 23.38 -10.28 33.60
N LYS A 209 22.28 -10.79 34.16
CA LYS A 209 22.21 -12.09 34.86
C LYS A 209 22.07 -13.29 33.90
N ARG A 210 21.73 -13.05 32.62
CA ARG A 210 21.57 -14.04 31.55
C ARG A 210 22.58 -13.81 30.41
N ALA A 211 23.79 -13.37 30.74
CA ALA A 211 24.84 -13.05 29.76
C ALA A 211 25.39 -14.25 28.97
N SER A 212 24.95 -15.48 29.26
CA SER A 212 25.36 -16.70 28.54
C SER A 212 24.41 -17.10 27.39
N LEU A 213 23.37 -16.31 27.11
CA LEU A 213 22.48 -16.55 25.97
C LEU A 213 23.21 -16.26 24.65
N THR A 214 23.17 -17.21 23.71
CA THR A 214 23.65 -16.95 22.34
C THR A 214 22.60 -16.14 21.57
N ALA A 215 23.03 -15.45 20.51
CA ALA A 215 22.14 -14.63 19.68
C ALA A 215 20.93 -15.40 19.14
N GLU A 216 21.13 -16.65 18.72
CA GLU A 216 20.08 -17.55 18.22
C GLU A 216 18.99 -17.85 19.26
N HIS A 217 19.40 -18.05 20.53
CA HIS A 217 18.44 -18.28 21.62
C HIS A 217 17.65 -17.01 21.95
N VAL A 218 18.28 -15.83 21.85
CA VAL A 218 17.60 -14.55 22.06
C VAL A 218 16.54 -14.32 20.98
N GLU A 219 16.87 -14.60 19.72
CA GLU A 219 15.93 -14.51 18.60
C GLU A 219 14.74 -15.47 18.81
N THR A 220 15.01 -16.73 19.14
CA THR A 220 13.97 -17.74 19.40
C THR A 220 13.06 -17.33 20.55
N LEU A 221 13.62 -16.86 21.66
CA LEU A 221 12.84 -16.39 22.82
C LEU A 221 12.01 -15.14 22.49
N THR A 222 12.57 -14.23 21.70
CA THR A 222 11.86 -13.02 21.27
C THR A 222 10.69 -13.40 20.35
N PHE A 223 10.92 -14.29 19.39
CA PHE A 223 9.90 -14.82 18.49
C PHE A 223 8.77 -15.51 19.25
N LEU A 224 9.10 -16.39 20.20
CA LEU A 224 8.10 -17.07 21.03
C LEU A 224 7.30 -16.06 21.87
N HIS A 225 7.95 -15.03 22.41
CA HIS A 225 7.27 -14.00 23.20
C HIS A 225 6.27 -13.18 22.38
N THR A 226 6.60 -12.83 21.14
CA THR A 226 5.72 -12.00 20.30
C THR A 226 4.57 -12.76 19.64
N ASN A 227 4.68 -14.09 19.55
CA ASN A 227 3.68 -14.96 18.91
C ASN A 227 2.92 -15.86 19.90
N ALA A 228 3.17 -15.73 21.20
CA ALA A 228 2.43 -16.41 22.27
C ALA A 228 1.03 -15.82 22.45
#